data_AF-K9NBV9-F1
#
_entry.id   AF-K9NBV9-F1
#
_cell.length_a   1.000
_cell.length_b   1.000
_cell.length_c   1.000
_cell.angle_alpha   90.00
_cell.angle_beta   90.00
_cell.angle_gamma   90.00
#
_symmetry.space_group_name_H-M   'P 1'
#
loop_
_entity.id
_entity.type
_entity.pdbx_description
1 polymer ?
#
loop_
_entity_poly.entity_id
_entity_poly.type
_entity_poly.pdbx_seq_one_letter_code
_entity_poly.pdbx_strand_id
1 'polypeptide(L)'
;MTFSAKAVGLVASPHSDSIRPLLSGVLSAAGLELVDADQPDFGPLAGVIEVSDARTEAIEGSRCGSWPSFRLRLADGWDEARTVAFADSGTLPAVLRGRKVVTDVASDPFGTSMVGETLAESLSGPLWTSSTHGGHRHDTCLLPRPAVHERSGLFDHLNGRSFMGFLPVIDWARSLAGWQHWQKPPIRACFMIDDPNLHATRYGFVSYEGLAMEGSRHGFHTSLATVPLDQFYVSRAASDLLRKNTKVLSLLVHGNNHTHRELAGSETPSRRREMIRQALARIERLERKSGLSVARVMTPPHGACSAAMMSTLAHAGFDAACISHGSVHAANSGQVWSSGLGADPVAVINGLPVIPRFGLDRDMESQMLLSAYLGQPIVPMGHHWDFQDGVTALVNAADSIRKLGGLGRTCLR
;
A
#
# COMPACT_ATOMS: atom_id res chain seq x y z
N MET A 1 7.05 29.57 -3.14
CA MET A 1 8.15 29.06 -3.98
C MET A 1 7.58 27.92 -4.79
N THR A 2 7.37 28.10 -6.09
CA THR A 2 7.02 27.02 -7.02
C THR A 2 8.28 26.19 -7.24
N PHE A 3 8.36 25.02 -6.62
CA PHE A 3 9.35 24.02 -7.04
C PHE A 3 8.93 23.55 -8.44
N SER A 4 9.71 23.87 -9.46
CA SER A 4 9.55 23.22 -10.76
C SER A 4 9.86 21.74 -10.55
N ALA A 5 8.92 20.86 -10.87
CA ALA A 5 9.18 19.42 -10.83
C ALA A 5 10.38 19.10 -11.74
N LYS A 6 11.22 18.17 -11.31
CA LYS A 6 12.31 17.69 -12.18
C LYS A 6 11.72 16.71 -13.19
N ALA A 7 12.15 16.82 -14.45
CA ALA A 7 11.65 15.97 -15.53
C ALA A 7 12.52 14.70 -15.70
N VAL A 8 11.91 13.56 -15.97
CA VAL A 8 12.57 12.30 -16.35
C VAL A 8 12.18 12.00 -17.79
N GLY A 9 13.17 11.82 -18.66
CA GLY A 9 12.94 11.53 -20.08
C GLY A 9 12.62 10.06 -20.30
N LEU A 10 11.56 9.77 -21.06
CA LEU A 10 11.26 8.44 -21.61
C LEU A 10 11.80 8.36 -23.03
N VAL A 11 12.72 7.43 -23.27
CA VAL A 11 13.21 7.14 -24.63
C VAL A 11 12.11 6.38 -25.37
N ALA A 12 11.70 6.90 -26.53
CA ALA A 12 10.63 6.31 -27.30
C ALA A 12 10.98 4.89 -27.77
N SER A 13 10.04 3.95 -27.60
CA SER A 13 10.18 2.60 -28.12
C SER A 13 8.80 2.01 -28.46
N PRO A 14 8.72 0.92 -29.25
CA PRO A 14 7.44 0.25 -29.52
C PRO A 14 6.72 -0.27 -28.27
N HIS A 15 7.36 -0.24 -27.11
CA HIS A 15 6.82 -0.74 -25.84
C HIS A 15 6.64 0.36 -24.79
N SER A 16 7.09 1.59 -25.05
CA SER A 16 7.01 2.69 -24.08
C SER A 16 5.57 3.14 -23.83
N ASP A 17 4.71 3.12 -24.86
CA ASP A 17 3.35 3.65 -24.76
C ASP A 17 2.44 2.80 -23.86
N SER A 18 2.60 1.47 -23.88
CA SER A 18 1.76 0.59 -23.07
C SER A 18 2.02 0.74 -21.56
N ILE A 19 3.22 1.17 -21.16
CA ILE A 19 3.60 1.30 -19.74
C ILE A 19 3.66 2.76 -19.25
N ARG A 20 3.59 3.73 -20.16
CA ARG A 20 3.66 5.16 -19.85
C ARG A 20 2.71 5.59 -18.71
N PRO A 21 1.43 5.17 -18.65
CA PRO A 21 0.55 5.59 -17.55
C PRO A 21 1.07 5.17 -16.18
N LEU A 22 1.62 3.96 -16.06
CA LEU A 22 2.18 3.44 -14.82
C LEU A 22 3.49 4.13 -14.44
N LEU A 23 4.38 4.37 -15.42
CA LEU A 23 5.60 5.14 -15.20
C LEU A 23 5.30 6.57 -14.75
N SER A 24 4.32 7.22 -15.38
CA SER A 24 3.86 8.56 -14.99
C SER A 24 3.33 8.57 -13.55
N GLY A 25 2.52 7.58 -13.16
CA GLY A 25 2.04 7.44 -11.79
C GLY A 25 3.16 7.26 -10.76
N VAL A 26 4.13 6.38 -11.05
CA VAL A 26 5.31 6.15 -10.20
C VAL A 26 6.16 7.40 -10.03
N LEU A 27 6.46 8.09 -11.14
CA LEU A 27 7.29 9.29 -11.12
C LEU A 27 6.58 10.46 -10.42
N SER A 28 5.27 10.62 -10.66
CA SER A 28 4.47 11.64 -9.98
C SER A 28 4.46 11.45 -8.45
N ALA A 29 4.36 10.21 -7.97
CA ALA A 29 4.47 9.88 -6.54
C ALA A 29 5.86 10.19 -5.95
N ALA A 30 6.90 10.23 -6.78
CA ALA A 30 8.23 10.68 -6.38
C ALA A 30 8.43 12.21 -6.51
N GLY A 31 7.45 12.96 -7.04
CA GLY A 31 7.57 14.40 -7.33
C GLY A 31 8.32 14.70 -8.62
N LEU A 32 8.33 13.76 -9.58
CA LEU A 32 8.98 13.84 -10.88
C LEU A 32 7.93 13.86 -12.00
N GLU A 33 8.26 14.52 -13.11
CA GLU A 33 7.42 14.56 -14.30
C GLU A 33 8.00 13.65 -15.39
N LEU A 34 7.16 12.88 -16.09
CA LEU A 34 7.58 12.06 -17.22
C LEU A 34 7.42 12.84 -18.53
N VAL A 35 8.51 13.03 -19.25
CA VAL A 35 8.54 13.76 -20.54
C VAL A 35 9.15 12.88 -21.64
N ASP A 36 8.96 13.25 -22.89
CA ASP A 36 9.59 12.55 -24.01
C ASP A 36 11.06 12.99 -24.13
N ALA A 37 11.99 12.03 -24.13
CA ALA A 37 13.42 12.33 -24.19
C ALA A 37 13.87 12.89 -25.56
N ASP A 38 13.11 12.61 -26.63
CA ASP A 38 13.44 13.02 -28.01
C ASP A 38 12.90 14.41 -28.40
N GLN A 39 12.19 15.09 -27.49
CA GLN A 39 11.69 16.44 -27.76
C GLN A 39 12.78 17.49 -27.53
N PRO A 40 13.02 18.41 -28.50
CA PRO A 40 14.20 19.29 -28.53
C PRO A 40 14.21 20.39 -27.45
N ASP A 41 13.10 20.64 -26.75
CA ASP A 41 12.91 21.83 -25.92
C ASP A 41 12.95 21.56 -24.39
N PHE A 42 13.29 20.34 -23.96
CA PHE A 42 13.37 20.05 -22.53
C PHE A 42 14.72 20.48 -21.93
N GLY A 43 14.64 21.20 -20.80
CA GLY A 43 15.79 21.57 -19.98
C GLY A 43 16.52 20.34 -19.38
N PRO A 44 17.44 20.54 -18.42
CA PRO A 44 18.19 19.43 -17.84
C PRO A 44 17.26 18.39 -17.18
N LEU A 45 17.38 17.13 -17.58
CA LEU A 45 16.60 16.01 -17.03
C LEU A 45 17.12 15.61 -15.63
N ALA A 46 16.32 14.92 -14.82
CA ALA A 46 16.80 14.27 -13.60
C ALA A 46 17.44 12.90 -13.90
N GLY A 47 16.99 12.28 -14.98
CA GLY A 47 17.39 10.96 -15.42
C GLY A 47 16.59 10.52 -16.64
N VAL A 48 16.89 9.34 -17.14
CA VAL A 48 16.28 8.78 -18.36
C VAL A 48 15.81 7.35 -18.13
N ILE A 49 14.62 7.01 -18.63
CA ILE A 49 14.09 5.65 -18.66
C ILE A 49 14.11 5.12 -20.09
N GLU A 50 14.69 3.94 -20.27
CA GLU A 50 14.68 3.20 -21.54
C GLU A 50 13.81 1.95 -21.37
N VAL A 51 12.83 1.73 -22.25
CA VAL A 51 11.98 0.54 -22.24
C VAL A 51 12.27 -0.31 -23.47
N SER A 52 12.63 -1.58 -23.27
CA SER A 52 13.01 -2.50 -24.35
C SER A 52 12.43 -3.89 -24.11
N ASP A 53 12.34 -4.70 -25.17
CA ASP A 53 12.04 -6.13 -25.02
C ASP A 53 13.29 -6.87 -24.52
N ALA A 54 13.13 -7.81 -23.61
CA ALA A 54 14.22 -8.61 -23.08
C ALA A 54 14.91 -9.47 -24.16
N ARG A 55 14.20 -9.81 -25.25
CA ARG A 55 14.77 -10.60 -26.36
C ARG A 55 15.60 -9.77 -27.34
N THR A 56 15.48 -8.45 -27.33
CA THR A 56 16.27 -7.58 -28.20
C THR A 56 17.67 -7.41 -27.60
N GLU A 57 18.72 -7.54 -28.41
CA GLU A 57 20.09 -7.23 -27.99
C GLU A 57 20.16 -5.78 -27.48
N ALA A 58 20.94 -5.56 -26.43
CA ALA A 58 21.15 -4.22 -25.90
C ALA A 58 21.70 -3.34 -27.03
N ILE A 59 21.06 -2.20 -27.29
CA ILE A 59 21.63 -1.20 -28.19
C ILE A 59 22.91 -0.71 -27.49
N GLU A 60 24.07 -1.21 -27.94
CA GLU A 60 25.36 -0.71 -27.48
C GLU A 60 25.47 0.77 -27.86
N GLY A 61 25.64 1.61 -26.84
CA GLY A 61 25.64 3.07 -26.96
C GLY A 61 24.38 3.70 -26.36
N SER A 62 24.17 3.56 -25.05
CA SER A 62 23.09 4.30 -24.39
C SER A 62 23.38 5.80 -24.48
N ARG A 63 22.42 6.59 -24.95
CA ARG A 63 22.45 8.07 -24.89
C ARG A 63 22.56 8.61 -23.45
N CYS A 64 22.51 7.71 -22.46
CA CYS A 64 22.42 7.98 -21.03
C CYS A 64 23.75 8.17 -20.28
N GLY A 65 24.92 8.14 -20.93
CA GLY A 65 26.21 8.21 -20.21
C GLY A 65 26.40 9.47 -19.33
N SER A 66 25.65 10.54 -19.59
CA SER A 66 25.68 11.81 -18.87
C SER A 66 24.58 11.99 -17.82
N TRP A 67 23.67 11.03 -17.65
CA TRP A 67 22.53 11.14 -16.73
C TRP A 67 22.28 9.83 -15.98
N PRO A 68 21.73 9.87 -14.75
CA PRO A 68 21.18 8.66 -14.15
C PRO A 68 20.19 7.98 -15.09
N SER A 69 20.22 6.66 -15.19
CA SER A 69 19.30 5.94 -16.07
C SER A 69 18.70 4.67 -15.48
N PHE A 70 17.53 4.31 -16.01
CA PHE A 70 16.84 3.09 -15.65
C PHE A 70 16.41 2.35 -16.93
N ARG A 71 16.97 1.17 -17.15
CA ARG A 71 16.58 0.31 -18.27
C ARG A 71 15.58 -0.72 -17.81
N LEU A 72 14.42 -0.67 -18.41
CA LEU A 72 13.36 -1.63 -18.21
C LEU A 72 13.32 -2.63 -19.36
N ARG A 73 13.64 -3.88 -19.05
CA ARG A 73 13.57 -4.99 -20.01
C ARG A 73 12.28 -5.76 -19.74
N LEU A 74 11.36 -5.71 -20.70
CA LEU A 74 10.08 -6.39 -20.62
C LEU A 74 10.22 -7.81 -21.18
N ALA A 75 9.86 -8.80 -20.38
CA ALA A 75 9.84 -10.21 -20.77
C ALA A 75 8.43 -10.80 -20.61
N ASP A 76 8.24 -12.01 -21.12
CA ASP A 76 7.07 -12.81 -20.80
C ASP A 76 7.11 -13.16 -19.29
N GLY A 77 5.95 -13.10 -18.64
CA GLY A 77 5.85 -13.36 -17.20
C GLY A 77 5.62 -14.83 -16.87
N TRP A 78 5.73 -15.14 -15.59
CA TRP A 78 5.31 -16.42 -15.02
C TRP A 78 3.85 -16.38 -14.55
N ASP A 79 3.20 -17.53 -14.57
CA ASP A 79 1.90 -17.74 -13.91
C ASP A 79 2.06 -18.35 -12.49
N GLU A 80 3.30 -18.52 -12.01
CA GLU A 80 3.63 -19.19 -10.74
C GLU A 80 4.40 -18.29 -9.77
N ALA A 81 4.07 -18.41 -8.49
CA ALA A 81 4.77 -17.76 -7.39
C ALA A 81 6.25 -18.19 -7.32
N ARG A 82 7.15 -17.21 -7.22
CA ARG A 82 8.61 -17.43 -7.15
C ARG A 82 9.22 -16.61 -6.04
N THR A 83 10.31 -17.13 -5.48
CA THR A 83 11.11 -16.42 -4.48
C THR A 83 12.11 -15.49 -5.15
N VAL A 84 12.12 -14.24 -4.72
CA VAL A 84 13.12 -13.24 -5.09
C VAL A 84 13.94 -12.90 -3.85
N ALA A 85 15.26 -12.93 -3.98
CA ALA A 85 16.21 -12.57 -2.94
C ALA A 85 16.81 -11.20 -3.23
N PHE A 86 16.77 -10.30 -2.25
CA PHE A 86 17.47 -9.02 -2.28
C PHE A 86 18.89 -9.17 -1.74
N ALA A 87 19.84 -8.53 -2.39
CA ALA A 87 21.22 -8.47 -1.92
C ALA A 87 21.32 -7.69 -0.60
N ASP A 88 22.39 -7.95 0.17
CA ASP A 88 22.77 -7.09 1.29
C ASP A 88 23.62 -5.92 0.80
N SER A 89 23.03 -5.08 -0.06
CA SER A 89 23.71 -3.98 -0.75
C SER A 89 23.42 -2.63 -0.10
N GLY A 90 24.44 -1.77 0.00
CA GLY A 90 24.30 -0.37 0.39
C GLY A 90 23.42 0.45 -0.55
N THR A 91 23.30 0.03 -1.82
CA THR A 91 22.46 0.64 -2.85
C THR A 91 20.96 0.46 -2.54
N LEU A 92 20.61 -0.63 -1.86
CA LEU A 92 19.23 -0.89 -1.46
C LEU A 92 18.84 -0.15 -0.17
N PRO A 93 17.56 0.22 -0.01
CA PRO A 93 16.99 0.61 1.27
C PRO A 93 17.19 -0.49 2.32
N ALA A 94 17.54 -0.09 3.56
CA ALA A 94 17.81 -1.02 4.66
C ALA A 94 16.66 -2.02 4.93
N VAL A 95 15.42 -1.63 4.65
CA VAL A 95 14.26 -2.51 4.83
C VAL A 95 14.25 -3.69 3.85
N LEU A 96 14.88 -3.58 2.67
CA LEU A 96 14.91 -4.64 1.65
C LEU A 96 16.13 -5.56 1.77
N ARG A 97 17.25 -5.06 2.32
CA ARG A 97 18.55 -5.76 2.32
C ARG A 97 18.49 -7.17 2.90
N GLY A 98 19.04 -8.12 2.15
CA GLY A 98 19.16 -9.53 2.55
C GLY A 98 17.84 -10.28 2.71
N ARG A 99 16.70 -9.70 2.31
CA ARG A 99 15.38 -10.32 2.45
C ARG A 99 15.02 -11.19 1.26
N LYS A 100 14.13 -12.13 1.52
CA LYS A 100 13.45 -12.92 0.49
C LYS A 100 11.98 -12.60 0.50
N VAL A 101 11.40 -12.49 -0.68
CA VAL A 101 9.96 -12.29 -0.88
C VAL A 101 9.43 -13.28 -1.88
N VAL A 102 8.15 -13.60 -1.78
CA VAL A 102 7.43 -14.35 -2.81
C VAL A 102 6.65 -13.35 -3.67
N THR A 103 6.75 -13.49 -4.99
CA THR A 103 6.03 -12.69 -5.99
C THR A 103 5.44 -13.63 -7.04
N ASP A 104 4.21 -13.36 -7.44
CA ASP A 104 3.53 -14.03 -8.56
C ASP A 104 3.99 -13.46 -9.90
N VAL A 105 4.62 -12.28 -9.88
CA VAL A 105 4.97 -11.51 -11.07
C VAL A 105 6.48 -11.33 -11.11
N ALA A 106 7.13 -12.09 -12.00
CA ALA A 106 8.52 -11.96 -12.37
C ALA A 106 8.76 -12.65 -13.73
N SER A 107 9.99 -12.57 -14.25
CA SER A 107 10.37 -13.09 -15.56
C SER A 107 11.70 -13.84 -15.49
N ASP A 108 11.89 -14.82 -16.38
CA ASP A 108 13.17 -15.51 -16.50
C ASP A 108 14.20 -14.65 -17.24
N PRO A 109 15.42 -14.52 -16.71
CA PRO A 109 16.49 -13.78 -17.36
C PRO A 109 17.15 -14.55 -18.51
N PHE A 110 16.52 -15.59 -19.09
CA PHE A 110 17.14 -16.44 -20.11
C PHE A 110 17.73 -15.59 -21.27
N GLY A 111 19.05 -15.65 -21.42
CA GLY A 111 19.80 -14.91 -22.45
C GLY A 111 19.97 -13.41 -22.19
N THR A 112 19.47 -12.88 -21.07
CA THR A 112 19.57 -11.46 -20.72
C THR A 112 20.86 -11.22 -19.93
N SER A 113 21.91 -10.74 -20.62
CA SER A 113 23.09 -10.21 -19.92
C SER A 113 22.68 -8.95 -19.14
N MET A 114 22.82 -9.00 -17.81
CA MET A 114 22.67 -7.86 -16.91
C MET A 114 24.04 -7.52 -16.34
N VAL A 115 24.39 -6.24 -16.36
CA VAL A 115 25.70 -5.75 -15.91
C VAL A 115 25.52 -4.96 -14.62
N GLY A 116 26.49 -5.10 -13.72
CA GLY A 116 26.55 -4.36 -12.45
C GLY A 116 26.41 -5.27 -11.22
N GLU A 117 26.28 -4.63 -10.07
CA GLU A 117 25.93 -5.27 -8.80
C GLU A 117 24.50 -5.81 -8.88
N THR A 118 24.30 -7.09 -8.56
CA THR A 118 22.96 -7.67 -8.42
C THR A 118 22.30 -7.15 -7.16
N LEU A 119 21.18 -6.45 -7.31
CA LEU A 119 20.36 -5.97 -6.20
C LEU A 119 19.22 -6.93 -5.86
N ALA A 120 18.66 -7.60 -6.86
CA ALA A 120 17.66 -8.65 -6.64
C ALA A 120 17.83 -9.79 -7.67
N GLU A 121 17.61 -11.02 -7.22
CA GLU A 121 17.74 -12.22 -8.04
C GLU A 121 16.65 -13.25 -7.75
N SER A 122 16.38 -14.08 -8.75
CA SER A 122 15.59 -15.31 -8.62
C SER A 122 16.51 -16.53 -8.79
N LEU A 123 15.95 -17.73 -8.66
CA LEU A 123 16.68 -18.97 -8.96
C LEU A 123 17.22 -19.01 -10.40
N SER A 124 16.56 -18.31 -11.33
CA SER A 124 16.94 -18.29 -12.74
C SER A 124 18.02 -17.25 -13.06
N GLY A 125 18.34 -16.34 -12.12
CA GLY A 125 19.37 -15.30 -12.28
C GLY A 125 18.91 -13.90 -11.84
N PRO A 126 19.70 -12.85 -12.17
CA PRO A 126 19.43 -11.49 -11.72
C PRO A 126 18.13 -10.93 -12.32
N LEU A 127 17.38 -10.19 -11.51
CA LEU A 127 16.17 -9.46 -11.91
C LEU A 127 16.39 -7.94 -11.85
N TRP A 128 17.32 -7.48 -11.03
CA TRP A 128 17.65 -6.08 -10.87
C TRP A 128 19.15 -5.94 -10.62
N THR A 129 19.84 -5.20 -11.48
CA THR A 129 21.24 -4.82 -11.29
C THR A 129 21.40 -3.31 -11.26
N SER A 130 22.45 -2.85 -10.59
CA SER A 130 22.84 -1.44 -10.57
C SER A 130 24.33 -1.29 -10.83
N SER A 131 24.69 -0.21 -11.52
CA SER A 131 26.07 0.15 -11.79
C SER A 131 26.25 1.65 -11.64
N THR A 132 27.48 2.08 -11.38
CA THR A 132 27.82 3.51 -11.33
C THR A 132 28.79 3.83 -12.46
N HIS A 133 28.43 4.79 -13.30
CA HIS A 133 29.29 5.28 -14.38
C HIS A 133 29.19 6.80 -14.45
N GLY A 134 30.31 7.50 -14.65
CA GLY A 134 30.33 8.97 -14.67
C GLY A 134 29.82 9.64 -13.38
N GLY A 135 29.79 8.92 -12.25
CA GLY A 135 29.20 9.40 -10.99
C GLY A 135 27.68 9.28 -10.89
N HIS A 136 27.03 8.65 -11.88
CA HIS A 136 25.58 8.46 -11.93
C HIS A 136 25.20 6.99 -11.75
N ARG A 137 24.03 6.76 -11.14
CA ARG A 137 23.44 5.43 -10.93
C ARG A 137 22.70 4.99 -12.20
N HIS A 138 22.99 3.79 -12.66
CA HIS A 138 22.37 3.15 -13.81
C HIS A 138 21.82 1.78 -13.41
N ASP A 139 20.51 1.67 -13.43
CA ASP A 139 19.82 0.44 -13.06
C ASP A 139 19.29 -0.28 -14.29
N THR A 140 19.32 -1.60 -14.26
CA THR A 140 18.63 -2.44 -15.24
C THR A 140 17.73 -3.39 -14.48
N CYS A 141 16.46 -3.46 -14.87
CA CYS A 141 15.50 -4.36 -14.27
C CYS A 141 14.76 -5.17 -15.34
N LEU A 142 14.64 -6.46 -15.09
CA LEU A 142 13.82 -7.37 -15.85
C LEU A 142 12.44 -7.47 -15.20
N LEU A 143 11.41 -7.10 -15.96
CA LEU A 143 10.03 -7.19 -15.51
C LEU A 143 9.17 -7.97 -16.50
N PRO A 144 8.15 -8.68 -16.01
CA PRO A 144 7.11 -9.16 -16.89
C PRO A 144 6.35 -7.99 -17.49
N ARG A 145 5.94 -8.14 -18.75
CA ARG A 145 5.14 -7.14 -19.45
C ARG A 145 3.83 -6.89 -18.68
N PRO A 146 3.60 -5.67 -18.14
CA PRO A 146 2.40 -5.41 -17.37
C PRO A 146 1.18 -5.41 -18.29
N ALA A 147 0.12 -6.13 -17.88
CA ALA A 147 -1.18 -6.06 -18.55
C ALA A 147 -1.87 -4.72 -18.20
N VAL A 148 -1.62 -3.70 -19.02
CA VAL A 148 -2.23 -2.37 -18.85
C VAL A 148 -3.52 -2.30 -19.65
N HIS A 149 -4.62 -2.10 -18.96
CA HIS A 149 -5.94 -1.84 -19.52
C HIS A 149 -6.39 -0.43 -19.11
N GLU A 150 -7.45 0.11 -19.73
CA GLU A 150 -7.95 1.48 -19.46
C GLU A 150 -8.27 1.75 -17.98
N ARG A 151 -8.48 0.70 -17.19
CA ARG A 151 -8.78 0.77 -15.76
C ARG A 151 -7.69 0.20 -14.87
N SER A 152 -6.48 -0.04 -15.39
CA SER A 152 -5.38 -0.52 -14.55
C SER A 152 -4.88 0.61 -13.64
N GLY A 153 -4.69 0.31 -12.37
CA GLY A 153 -4.01 1.17 -11.40
C GLY A 153 -2.61 0.67 -11.08
N LEU A 154 -1.77 1.56 -10.54
CA LEU A 154 -0.43 1.22 -10.06
C LEU A 154 -0.47 0.10 -9.02
N PHE A 155 -1.49 0.10 -8.14
CA PHE A 155 -1.71 -0.95 -7.15
C PHE A 155 -1.86 -2.35 -7.77
N ASP A 156 -2.37 -2.50 -8.99
CA ASP A 156 -2.49 -3.82 -9.64
C ASP A 156 -1.12 -4.44 -9.95
N HIS A 157 -0.09 -3.59 -10.06
CA HIS A 157 1.29 -3.96 -10.35
C HIS A 157 2.25 -3.68 -9.19
N LEU A 158 1.74 -3.22 -8.05
CA LEU A 158 2.50 -2.89 -6.85
C LEU A 158 1.70 -3.24 -5.60
N ASN A 159 1.69 -4.53 -5.27
CA ASN A 159 1.04 -5.09 -4.09
C ASN A 159 1.83 -6.33 -3.62
N GLY A 160 1.36 -7.01 -2.56
CA GLY A 160 2.02 -8.19 -2.00
C GLY A 160 2.29 -9.33 -3.00
N ARG A 161 1.47 -9.46 -4.05
CA ARG A 161 1.62 -10.48 -5.12
C ARG A 161 2.52 -10.02 -6.25
N SER A 162 2.47 -8.74 -6.59
CA SER A 162 3.20 -8.14 -7.72
C SER A 162 4.35 -7.26 -7.25
N PHE A 163 5.00 -7.61 -6.13
CA PHE A 163 5.93 -6.75 -5.40
C PHE A 163 7.08 -6.22 -6.27
N MET A 164 7.62 -7.08 -7.13
CA MET A 164 8.72 -6.73 -8.03
C MET A 164 8.29 -5.90 -9.24
N GLY A 165 6.98 -5.77 -9.50
CA GLY A 165 6.45 -5.13 -10.70
C GLY A 165 6.92 -3.68 -10.90
N PHE A 166 6.89 -2.83 -9.87
CA PHE A 166 7.38 -1.43 -10.02
C PHE A 166 8.30 -0.98 -8.89
N LEU A 167 8.62 -1.85 -7.93
CA LEU A 167 9.50 -1.49 -6.81
C LEU A 167 10.87 -0.93 -7.28
N PRO A 168 11.59 -1.55 -8.24
CA PRO A 168 12.88 -1.03 -8.69
C PRO A 168 12.78 0.36 -9.32
N VAL A 169 11.71 0.61 -10.10
CA VAL A 169 11.44 1.92 -10.72
C VAL A 169 11.18 2.98 -9.64
N ILE A 170 10.38 2.64 -8.61
CA ILE A 170 10.09 3.54 -7.49
C ILE A 170 11.37 3.84 -6.71
N ASP A 171 12.22 2.85 -6.43
CA ASP A 171 13.49 3.05 -5.73
C ASP A 171 14.42 4.01 -6.48
N TRP A 172 14.61 3.76 -7.78
CA TRP A 172 15.40 4.63 -8.62
C TRP A 172 14.82 6.06 -8.68
N ALA A 173 13.52 6.21 -8.91
CA ALA A 173 12.84 7.51 -8.95
C ALA A 173 13.01 8.28 -7.63
N ARG A 174 12.81 7.60 -6.49
CA ARG A 174 13.01 8.17 -5.15
C ARG A 174 14.44 8.63 -4.92
N SER A 175 15.43 7.93 -5.47
CA SER A 175 16.84 8.35 -5.40
C SER A 175 17.10 9.67 -6.14
N LEU A 176 16.48 9.90 -7.30
CA LEU A 176 16.57 11.15 -8.07
C LEU A 176 15.89 12.32 -7.37
N ALA A 177 14.78 12.03 -6.71
CA ALA A 177 13.99 12.98 -5.94
C ALA A 177 14.56 13.26 -4.54
N GLY A 178 15.63 12.57 -4.12
CA GLY A 178 16.30 12.85 -2.86
C GLY A 178 15.60 12.27 -1.62
N TRP A 179 14.75 11.26 -1.78
CA TRP A 179 14.00 10.65 -0.67
C TRP A 179 14.89 10.03 0.41
N GLN A 180 16.15 9.71 0.09
CA GLN A 180 17.15 9.29 1.07
C GLN A 180 17.42 10.34 2.15
N HIS A 181 17.13 11.62 1.87
CA HIS A 181 17.27 12.72 2.83
C HIS A 181 15.98 12.99 3.62
N TRP A 182 14.86 12.39 3.21
CA TRP A 182 13.60 12.51 3.92
C TRP A 182 13.64 11.67 5.19
N GLN A 183 13.35 12.31 6.32
CA GLN A 183 13.21 11.60 7.59
C GLN A 183 11.86 10.87 7.62
N LYS A 184 11.91 9.61 7.17
CA LYS A 184 10.77 8.71 7.17
C LYS A 184 10.20 8.53 8.59
N PRO A 185 8.86 8.55 8.77
CA PRO A 185 8.26 8.23 10.05
C PRO A 185 8.62 6.80 10.48
N PRO A 186 8.70 6.52 11.79
CA PRO A 186 8.86 5.15 12.28
C PRO A 186 7.77 4.24 11.71
N ILE A 187 8.11 2.96 11.47
CA ILE A 187 7.12 1.98 11.03
C ILE A 187 6.03 1.85 12.11
N ARG A 188 4.77 2.03 11.69
CA ARG A 188 3.58 1.92 12.52
C ARG A 188 2.72 0.76 12.01
N ALA A 189 2.16 0.00 12.93
CA ALA A 189 1.27 -1.09 12.60
C ALA A 189 0.08 -1.17 13.57
N CYS A 190 -1.06 -1.58 13.03
CA CYS A 190 -2.27 -1.89 13.79
C CYS A 190 -2.99 -3.03 13.09
N PHE A 191 -3.35 -4.09 13.81
CA PHE A 191 -4.24 -5.10 13.25
C PHE A 191 -5.67 -4.60 13.25
N MET A 192 -6.46 -5.05 12.29
CA MET A 192 -7.88 -4.72 12.22
C MET A 192 -8.73 -5.97 12.06
N ILE A 193 -9.89 -5.98 12.73
CA ILE A 193 -10.88 -7.04 12.56
C ILE A 193 -12.21 -6.39 12.18
N ASP A 194 -12.75 -6.78 11.04
CA ASP A 194 -14.06 -6.34 10.54
C ASP A 194 -15.21 -7.13 11.20
N ASP A 195 -16.34 -6.45 11.40
CA ASP A 195 -17.61 -6.95 11.94
C ASP A 195 -17.75 -7.31 13.44
N PRO A 196 -16.76 -7.21 14.34
CA PRO A 196 -16.96 -7.61 15.72
C PRO A 196 -18.03 -6.76 16.42
N ASN A 197 -19.13 -7.39 16.82
CA ASN A 197 -20.14 -6.77 17.68
C ASN A 197 -19.76 -6.85 19.17
N LEU A 198 -20.38 -6.05 20.04
CA LEU A 198 -20.05 -6.01 21.46
C LEU A 198 -21.09 -6.71 22.35
N HIS A 199 -21.83 -7.69 21.80
CA HIS A 199 -22.89 -8.38 22.53
C HIS A 199 -22.34 -9.39 23.56
N ALA A 200 -21.09 -9.81 23.40
CA ALA A 200 -20.36 -10.68 24.33
C ALA A 200 -18.86 -10.33 24.32
N THR A 201 -18.05 -11.01 25.14
CA THR A 201 -16.57 -10.88 25.14
C THR A 201 -15.90 -11.65 23.98
N ARG A 202 -16.70 -12.15 23.05
CA ARG A 202 -16.30 -12.90 21.86
C ARG A 202 -17.26 -12.65 20.70
N TYR A 203 -16.76 -12.79 19.48
CA TYR A 203 -17.52 -12.74 18.23
C TYR A 203 -16.98 -13.80 17.26
N GLY A 204 -17.79 -14.80 16.93
CA GLY A 204 -17.32 -15.96 16.17
C GLY A 204 -16.13 -16.64 16.87
N PHE A 205 -14.99 -16.73 16.18
CA PHE A 205 -13.74 -17.28 16.71
C PHE A 205 -12.86 -16.24 17.44
N VAL A 206 -13.25 -14.96 17.43
CA VAL A 206 -12.47 -13.88 18.05
C VAL A 206 -12.81 -13.78 19.53
N SER A 207 -11.80 -13.93 20.40
CA SER A 207 -11.89 -13.64 21.83
C SER A 207 -11.22 -12.29 22.14
N TYR A 208 -11.96 -11.34 22.71
CA TYR A 208 -11.40 -10.03 23.07
C TYR A 208 -10.38 -10.14 24.19
N GLU A 209 -10.58 -11.06 25.12
CA GLU A 209 -9.61 -11.41 26.16
C GLU A 209 -8.31 -11.96 25.53
N GLY A 210 -8.44 -12.89 24.59
CA GLY A 210 -7.31 -13.47 23.88
C GLY A 210 -6.51 -12.42 23.10
N LEU A 211 -7.20 -11.53 22.38
CA LEU A 211 -6.55 -10.40 21.68
C LEU A 211 -5.83 -9.46 22.65
N ALA A 212 -6.46 -9.08 23.77
CA ALA A 212 -5.86 -8.19 24.74
C ALA A 212 -4.62 -8.81 25.41
N MET A 213 -4.70 -10.09 25.76
CA MET A 213 -3.60 -10.85 26.36
C MET A 213 -2.41 -10.94 25.39
N GLU A 214 -2.65 -11.41 24.17
CA GLU A 214 -1.59 -11.60 23.18
C GLU A 214 -1.04 -10.26 22.66
N GLY A 215 -1.89 -9.26 22.46
CA GLY A 215 -1.45 -7.90 22.12
C GLY A 215 -0.59 -7.28 23.20
N SER A 216 -0.89 -7.55 24.47
CA SER A 216 -0.05 -7.12 25.59
C SER A 216 1.29 -7.85 25.62
N ARG A 217 1.27 -9.17 25.41
CA ARG A 217 2.44 -10.05 25.44
C ARG A 217 3.42 -9.76 24.30
N HIS A 218 2.91 -9.53 23.09
CA HIS A 218 3.72 -9.37 21.88
C HIS A 218 3.84 -7.92 21.40
N GLY A 219 3.17 -6.99 22.08
CA GLY A 219 3.32 -5.56 21.84
C GLY A 219 2.58 -5.03 20.62
N PHE A 220 1.51 -5.69 20.17
CA PHE A 220 0.66 -5.22 19.08
C PHE A 220 -0.64 -4.58 19.58
N HIS A 221 -1.30 -3.84 18.69
CA HIS A 221 -2.62 -3.25 18.91
C HIS A 221 -3.61 -3.80 17.87
N THR A 222 -4.85 -3.98 18.28
CA THR A 222 -5.95 -4.43 17.42
C THR A 222 -7.12 -3.46 17.49
N SER A 223 -7.54 -2.98 16.33
CA SER A 223 -8.74 -2.18 16.16
C SER A 223 -9.91 -3.03 15.68
N LEU A 224 -11.05 -2.90 16.35
CA LEU A 224 -12.28 -3.60 16.02
C LEU A 224 -13.20 -2.65 15.24
N ALA A 225 -13.45 -2.94 13.96
CA ALA A 225 -14.31 -2.11 13.12
C ALA A 225 -15.77 -2.45 13.41
N THR A 226 -16.43 -1.64 14.25
CA THR A 226 -17.78 -1.93 14.73
C THR A 226 -18.85 -1.30 13.83
N VAL A 227 -19.84 -2.08 13.43
CA VAL A 227 -21.02 -1.62 12.69
C VAL A 227 -21.94 -0.81 13.61
N PRO A 228 -22.22 0.48 13.34
CA PRO A 228 -23.04 1.30 14.23
C PRO A 228 -24.47 0.77 14.48
N LEU A 229 -25.08 0.11 13.48
CA LEU A 229 -26.41 -0.49 13.60
C LEU A 229 -26.46 -1.61 14.66
N ASP A 230 -25.42 -2.43 14.74
CA ASP A 230 -25.38 -3.61 15.60
C ASP A 230 -25.21 -3.26 17.08
N GLN A 231 -24.84 -2.02 17.38
CA GLN A 231 -24.56 -1.53 18.72
C GLN A 231 -25.82 -1.03 19.45
N PHE A 232 -26.98 -1.65 19.16
CA PHE A 232 -28.21 -1.44 19.94
C PHE A 232 -28.10 -2.01 21.36
N TYR A 233 -27.25 -3.02 21.54
CA TYR A 233 -26.90 -3.63 22.80
C TYR A 233 -25.37 -3.74 22.93
N VAL A 234 -24.86 -3.56 24.14
CA VAL A 234 -23.44 -3.70 24.48
C VAL A 234 -23.36 -4.43 25.81
N SER A 235 -22.64 -5.55 25.84
CA SER A 235 -22.38 -6.28 27.07
C SER A 235 -21.48 -5.47 27.98
N ARG A 236 -21.86 -5.38 29.27
CA ARG A 236 -21.02 -4.75 30.30
C ARG A 236 -19.66 -5.44 30.41
N ALA A 237 -19.62 -6.77 30.29
CA ALA A 237 -18.36 -7.51 30.33
C ALA A 237 -17.44 -7.13 29.15
N ALA A 238 -18.00 -7.01 27.94
CA ALA A 238 -17.25 -6.58 26.77
C ALA A 238 -16.74 -5.14 26.94
N SER A 239 -17.60 -4.20 27.37
CA SER A 239 -17.17 -2.82 27.60
C SER A 239 -16.12 -2.69 28.70
N ASP A 240 -16.25 -3.44 29.80
CA ASP A 240 -15.27 -3.44 30.90
C ASP A 240 -13.92 -3.97 30.44
N LEU A 241 -13.92 -5.03 29.64
CA LEU A 241 -12.73 -5.61 29.04
C LEU A 241 -12.02 -4.59 28.13
N LEU A 242 -12.74 -3.98 27.18
CA LEU A 242 -12.13 -3.01 26.27
C LEU A 242 -11.60 -1.77 27.02
N ARG A 243 -12.35 -1.24 28.01
CA ARG A 243 -11.90 -0.11 28.83
C ARG A 243 -10.63 -0.41 29.62
N LYS A 244 -10.46 -1.63 30.12
CA LYS A 244 -9.24 -2.06 30.81
C LYS A 244 -8.04 -2.25 29.88
N ASN A 245 -8.28 -2.44 28.58
CA ASN A 245 -7.26 -2.85 27.60
C ASN A 245 -7.06 -1.83 26.46
N THR A 246 -7.33 -0.54 26.69
CA THR A 246 -7.22 0.53 25.67
C THR A 246 -5.83 0.70 25.05
N LYS A 247 -4.78 0.20 25.71
CA LYS A 247 -3.41 0.20 25.17
C LYS A 247 -3.22 -0.78 24.00
N VAL A 248 -4.09 -1.78 23.88
CA VAL A 248 -3.96 -2.89 22.92
C VAL A 248 -5.24 -3.15 22.12
N LEU A 249 -6.38 -2.60 22.55
CA LEU A 249 -7.65 -2.66 21.84
C LEU A 249 -8.23 -1.26 21.60
N SER A 250 -8.84 -1.05 20.44
CA SER A 250 -9.64 0.13 20.13
C SER A 250 -10.83 -0.19 19.23
N LEU A 251 -11.73 0.77 19.05
CA LEU A 251 -12.90 0.65 18.19
C LEU A 251 -12.81 1.67 17.03
N LEU A 252 -13.27 1.27 15.85
CA LEU A 252 -13.45 2.13 14.67
C LEU A 252 -14.89 2.07 14.18
N VAL A 253 -15.25 2.95 13.24
CA VAL A 253 -16.58 2.95 12.62
C VAL A 253 -16.59 2.05 11.39
N HIS A 254 -17.48 1.06 11.32
CA HIS A 254 -17.63 0.19 10.14
C HIS A 254 -18.94 0.47 9.39
N GLY A 255 -18.95 1.50 8.55
CA GLY A 255 -20.13 1.94 7.81
C GLY A 255 -21.21 2.55 8.70
N ASN A 256 -22.46 2.17 8.46
CA ASN A 256 -23.61 2.54 9.30
C ASN A 256 -24.56 1.36 9.53
N ASN A 257 -25.12 0.80 8.44
CA ASN A 257 -26.01 -0.35 8.42
C ASN A 257 -25.33 -1.61 7.90
N HIS A 258 -24.10 -1.51 7.36
CA HIS A 258 -23.38 -2.64 6.77
C HIS A 258 -24.12 -3.27 5.57
N THR A 259 -24.75 -2.44 4.76
CA THR A 259 -25.38 -2.88 3.50
C THR A 259 -24.39 -2.86 2.34
N HIS A 260 -24.63 -3.70 1.33
CA HIS A 260 -23.81 -3.72 0.12
C HIS A 260 -23.71 -2.31 -0.52
N ARG A 261 -22.49 -1.88 -0.84
CA ARG A 261 -22.16 -0.57 -1.43
C ARG A 261 -22.68 0.65 -0.66
N GLU A 262 -22.89 0.53 0.65
CA GLU A 262 -23.40 1.63 1.50
C GLU A 262 -22.68 2.97 1.27
N LEU A 263 -21.35 2.96 1.18
CA LEU A 263 -20.54 4.18 1.02
C LEU A 263 -20.08 4.45 -0.43
N ALA A 264 -20.40 3.54 -1.37
CA ALA A 264 -20.05 3.64 -2.78
C ALA A 264 -21.28 3.79 -3.70
N GLY A 265 -22.47 3.97 -3.13
CA GLY A 265 -23.70 4.20 -3.88
C GLY A 265 -23.79 5.59 -4.51
N SER A 266 -24.63 5.72 -5.54
CA SER A 266 -24.93 6.97 -6.25
C SER A 266 -25.96 7.83 -5.52
N GLU A 267 -25.83 7.94 -4.20
CA GLU A 267 -26.77 8.67 -3.36
C GLU A 267 -26.73 10.18 -3.63
N THR A 268 -27.80 10.89 -3.28
CA THR A 268 -27.76 12.36 -3.31
C THR A 268 -26.87 12.91 -2.19
N PRO A 269 -26.31 14.13 -2.32
CA PRO A 269 -25.52 14.74 -1.24
C PRO A 269 -26.25 14.80 0.11
N SER A 270 -27.55 15.12 0.10
CA SER A 270 -28.37 15.14 1.31
C SER A 270 -28.51 13.76 1.94
N ARG A 271 -28.68 12.71 1.14
CA ARG A 271 -28.80 11.34 1.64
C ARG A 271 -27.48 10.80 2.21
N ARG A 272 -26.34 11.13 1.61
CA ARG A 272 -25.02 10.82 2.19
C ARG A 272 -24.83 11.49 3.55
N ARG A 273 -25.13 12.80 3.66
CA ARG A 273 -25.05 13.51 4.95
C ARG A 273 -25.95 12.89 6.02
N GLU A 274 -27.18 12.53 5.65
CA GLU A 274 -28.12 11.86 6.54
C GLU A 274 -27.56 10.53 7.08
N MET A 275 -27.00 9.71 6.18
CA MET A 275 -26.39 8.43 6.53
C MET A 275 -25.22 8.60 7.50
N ILE A 276 -24.29 9.52 7.21
CA ILE A 276 -23.12 9.76 8.06
C ILE A 276 -23.54 10.34 9.41
N ARG A 277 -24.50 11.26 9.45
CA ARG A 277 -25.05 11.80 10.70
C ARG A 277 -25.71 10.70 11.55
N GLN A 278 -26.43 9.76 10.91
CA GLN A 278 -27.01 8.62 11.62
C GLN A 278 -25.93 7.71 12.20
N ALA A 279 -24.86 7.43 11.45
CA ALA A 279 -23.72 6.62 11.92
C ALA A 279 -23.09 7.26 13.17
N LEU A 280 -22.78 8.56 13.11
CA LEU A 280 -22.21 9.30 14.23
C LEU A 280 -23.13 9.29 15.46
N ALA A 281 -24.42 9.57 15.28
CA ALA A 281 -25.39 9.56 16.39
C ALA A 281 -25.49 8.18 17.07
N ARG A 282 -25.37 7.09 16.31
CA ARG A 282 -25.32 5.72 16.86
C ARG A 282 -24.05 5.48 17.64
N ILE A 283 -22.90 5.90 17.12
CA ILE A 283 -21.61 5.79 17.81
C ILE A 283 -21.61 6.63 19.10
N GLU A 284 -22.05 7.89 19.07
CA GLU A 284 -22.13 8.74 20.26
C GLU A 284 -23.04 8.13 21.34
N ARG A 285 -24.12 7.48 20.93
CA ARG A 285 -25.00 6.74 21.85
C ARG A 285 -24.29 5.52 22.45
N LEU A 286 -23.53 4.77 21.65
CA LEU A 286 -22.69 3.67 22.11
C LEU A 286 -21.68 4.17 23.15
N GLU A 287 -20.93 5.24 22.85
CA GLU A 287 -19.91 5.82 23.73
C GLU A 287 -20.53 6.28 25.06
N ARG A 288 -21.65 7.00 25.03
CA ARG A 288 -22.35 7.44 26.26
C ARG A 288 -22.85 6.29 27.13
N LYS A 289 -23.34 5.20 26.53
CA LYS A 289 -23.90 4.06 27.27
C LYS A 289 -22.84 3.13 27.84
N SER A 290 -21.74 2.93 27.10
CA SER A 290 -20.70 1.95 27.44
C SER A 290 -19.47 2.56 28.11
N GLY A 291 -19.26 3.87 27.98
CA GLY A 291 -18.02 4.54 28.39
C GLY A 291 -16.82 4.19 27.51
N LEU A 292 -17.05 3.57 26.35
CA LEU A 292 -16.00 3.31 25.35
C LEU A 292 -15.79 4.55 24.48
N SER A 293 -14.62 4.62 23.84
CA SER A 293 -14.33 5.62 22.80
C SER A 293 -14.15 4.92 21.47
N VAL A 294 -14.71 5.50 20.41
CA VAL A 294 -14.61 5.01 19.04
C VAL A 294 -13.85 6.05 18.21
N ALA A 295 -12.76 5.63 17.57
CA ALA A 295 -12.00 6.50 16.69
C ALA A 295 -12.86 6.91 15.48
N ARG A 296 -12.75 8.17 15.05
CA ARG A 296 -13.46 8.69 13.87
C ARG A 296 -12.74 8.31 12.58
N VAL A 297 -12.38 7.03 12.47
CA VAL A 297 -11.84 6.40 11.27
C VAL A 297 -12.93 5.53 10.67
N MET A 298 -13.31 5.84 9.43
CA MET A 298 -14.32 5.08 8.71
C MET A 298 -13.68 3.89 8.00
N THR A 299 -14.19 2.70 8.27
CA THR A 299 -13.86 1.48 7.54
C THR A 299 -15.10 1.10 6.72
N PRO A 300 -15.11 1.30 5.40
CA PRO A 300 -16.28 0.99 4.58
C PRO A 300 -16.59 -0.50 4.55
N PRO A 301 -17.84 -0.90 4.77
CA PRO A 301 -18.31 -2.26 4.51
C PRO A 301 -17.95 -2.69 3.08
N HIS A 302 -17.42 -3.90 2.93
CA HIS A 302 -16.96 -4.44 1.65
C HIS A 302 -15.89 -3.57 0.94
N GLY A 303 -15.20 -2.69 1.69
CA GLY A 303 -14.11 -1.84 1.19
C GLY A 303 -14.52 -0.71 0.25
N ALA A 304 -15.80 -0.59 -0.13
CA ALA A 304 -16.20 0.34 -1.19
C ALA A 304 -16.59 1.72 -0.65
N CYS A 305 -15.87 2.77 -1.06
CA CYS A 305 -16.22 4.17 -0.74
C CYS A 305 -15.98 5.09 -1.93
N SER A 306 -17.00 5.86 -2.30
CA SER A 306 -16.89 6.85 -3.37
C SER A 306 -16.16 8.11 -2.92
N ALA A 307 -15.53 8.82 -3.86
CA ALA A 307 -14.86 10.11 -3.62
C ALA A 307 -15.84 11.15 -3.03
N ALA A 308 -17.09 11.15 -3.47
CA ALA A 308 -18.12 12.04 -2.95
C ALA A 308 -18.50 11.69 -1.50
N MET A 309 -18.46 10.41 -1.12
CA MET A 309 -18.64 10.00 0.27
C MET A 309 -17.42 10.34 1.13
N MET A 310 -16.18 10.19 0.62
CA MET A 310 -14.97 10.62 1.34
C MET A 310 -15.01 12.13 1.67
N SER A 311 -15.46 12.94 0.71
CA SER A 311 -15.71 14.37 0.98
C SER A 311 -16.75 14.57 2.09
N THR A 312 -17.83 13.79 2.07
CA THR A 312 -18.90 13.88 3.10
C THR A 312 -18.37 13.49 4.48
N LEU A 313 -17.54 12.45 4.58
CA LEU A 313 -16.89 12.00 5.80
C LEU A 313 -15.95 13.08 6.37
N ALA A 314 -15.10 13.68 5.53
CA ALA A 314 -14.21 14.77 5.94
C ALA A 314 -14.99 15.95 6.53
N HIS A 315 -16.06 16.40 5.86
CA HIS A 315 -16.91 17.49 6.36
C HIS A 315 -17.67 17.12 7.65
N ALA A 316 -17.90 15.83 7.90
CA ALA A 316 -18.55 15.35 9.11
C ALA A 316 -17.57 15.14 10.28
N GLY A 317 -16.28 15.44 10.11
CA GLY A 317 -15.27 15.32 11.16
C GLY A 317 -14.68 13.92 11.33
N PHE A 318 -14.68 13.09 10.28
CA PHE A 318 -13.86 11.88 10.26
C PHE A 318 -12.39 12.24 10.06
N ASP A 319 -11.52 11.60 10.84
CA ASP A 319 -10.07 11.79 10.81
C ASP A 319 -9.43 11.11 9.59
N ALA A 320 -9.97 9.96 9.19
CA ALA A 320 -9.49 9.17 8.06
C ALA A 320 -10.53 8.16 7.58
N ALA A 321 -10.23 7.52 6.44
CA ALA A 321 -10.82 6.24 6.08
C ALA A 321 -9.75 5.14 6.02
N CYS A 322 -10.06 3.94 6.51
CA CYS A 322 -9.19 2.77 6.42
C CYS A 322 -9.69 1.84 5.31
N ILE A 323 -9.03 1.86 4.15
CA ILE A 323 -9.50 1.23 2.91
C ILE A 323 -8.31 0.73 2.10
N SER A 324 -8.39 -0.46 1.51
CA SER A 324 -7.33 -0.92 0.59
C SER A 324 -7.28 -0.05 -0.66
N HIS A 325 -6.08 0.13 -1.23
CA HIS A 325 -5.92 0.90 -2.48
C HIS A 325 -6.74 0.29 -3.62
N GLY A 326 -6.77 -1.04 -3.75
CA GLY A 326 -7.59 -1.74 -4.74
C GLY A 326 -9.08 -1.42 -4.61
N SER A 327 -9.64 -1.38 -3.39
CA SER A 327 -11.05 -1.04 -3.21
C SER A 327 -11.34 0.44 -3.47
N VAL A 328 -10.41 1.35 -3.13
CA VAL A 328 -10.54 2.77 -3.49
C VAL A 328 -10.51 2.93 -5.00
N HIS A 329 -9.56 2.29 -5.68
CA HIS A 329 -9.43 2.30 -7.13
C HIS A 329 -10.71 1.76 -7.79
N ALA A 330 -11.16 0.56 -7.42
CA ALA A 330 -12.37 -0.06 -7.97
C ALA A 330 -13.64 0.78 -7.77
N ALA A 331 -13.81 1.41 -6.61
CA ALA A 331 -14.97 2.27 -6.34
C ALA A 331 -14.91 3.63 -7.07
N ASN A 332 -13.75 4.01 -7.61
CA ASN A 332 -13.48 5.33 -8.19
C ASN A 332 -12.74 5.26 -9.54
N SER A 333 -12.88 4.17 -10.29
CA SER A 333 -12.08 3.90 -11.50
C SER A 333 -12.24 4.94 -12.62
N GLY A 334 -13.29 5.77 -12.58
CA GLY A 334 -13.47 6.90 -13.49
C GLY A 334 -12.74 8.18 -13.08
N GLN A 335 -11.98 8.16 -11.98
CA GLN A 335 -11.25 9.33 -11.48
C GLN A 335 -9.79 9.27 -11.94
N VAL A 336 -9.28 10.38 -12.48
CA VAL A 336 -7.91 10.48 -13.02
C VAL A 336 -6.84 10.12 -11.97
N TRP A 337 -7.05 10.52 -10.71
CA TRP A 337 -6.11 10.24 -9.63
C TRP A 337 -6.11 8.77 -9.17
N SER A 338 -7.12 7.98 -9.52
CA SER A 338 -7.28 6.61 -8.99
C SER A 338 -6.23 5.64 -9.50
N SER A 339 -5.63 5.89 -10.67
CA SER A 339 -4.60 5.03 -11.26
C SER A 339 -3.22 5.22 -10.62
N GLY A 340 -2.95 6.37 -10.00
CA GLY A 340 -1.68 6.63 -9.30
C GLY A 340 -1.62 6.12 -7.86
N LEU A 341 -2.71 5.58 -7.33
CA LEU A 341 -2.77 5.12 -5.94
C LEU A 341 -1.80 3.97 -5.68
N GLY A 342 -1.12 4.05 -4.53
CA GLY A 342 -0.37 2.94 -3.96
C GLY A 342 1.13 3.20 -3.75
N ALA A 343 1.71 4.24 -4.36
CA ALA A 343 3.14 4.56 -4.20
C ALA A 343 3.44 5.64 -3.14
N ASP A 344 2.44 6.43 -2.76
CA ASP A 344 2.57 7.46 -1.72
C ASP A 344 2.50 6.87 -0.30
N PRO A 345 3.17 7.50 0.70
CA PRO A 345 3.02 7.14 2.11
C PRO A 345 1.57 7.23 2.62
N VAL A 346 0.79 8.18 2.10
CA VAL A 346 -0.63 8.36 2.39
C VAL A 346 -1.32 9.10 1.24
N ALA A 347 -2.53 8.66 0.87
CA ALA A 347 -3.36 9.38 -0.09
C ALA A 347 -4.35 10.29 0.65
N VAL A 348 -4.54 11.53 0.18
CA VAL A 348 -5.59 12.43 0.69
C VAL A 348 -6.59 12.66 -0.43
N ILE A 349 -7.82 12.16 -0.26
CA ILE A 349 -8.86 12.21 -1.28
C ILE A 349 -9.99 13.09 -0.77
N ASN A 350 -10.24 14.21 -1.46
CA ASN A 350 -11.29 15.17 -1.10
C ASN A 350 -11.25 15.61 0.38
N GLY A 351 -10.05 15.80 0.91
CA GLY A 351 -9.82 16.24 2.29
C GLY A 351 -9.80 15.12 3.33
N LEU A 352 -9.98 13.86 2.93
CA LEU A 352 -9.91 12.70 3.83
C LEU A 352 -8.61 11.90 3.60
N PRO A 353 -7.74 11.76 4.61
CA PRO A 353 -6.65 10.80 4.58
C PRO A 353 -7.17 9.37 4.42
N VAL A 354 -6.54 8.59 3.55
CA VAL A 354 -6.81 7.17 3.36
C VAL A 354 -5.63 6.35 3.89
N ILE A 355 -5.91 5.56 4.92
CA ILE A 355 -4.98 4.62 5.52
C ILE A 355 -5.16 3.28 4.78
N PRO A 356 -4.14 2.79 4.05
CA PRO A 356 -4.25 1.52 3.35
C PRO A 356 -4.36 0.35 4.33
N ARG A 357 -5.24 -0.59 4.01
CA ARG A 357 -5.36 -1.90 4.66
C ARG A 357 -5.25 -3.03 3.65
N PHE A 358 -4.89 -4.22 4.12
CA PHE A 358 -4.76 -5.42 3.28
C PHE A 358 -5.13 -6.67 4.06
N GLY A 359 -5.41 -7.78 3.38
CA GLY A 359 -5.89 -9.01 4.01
C GLY A 359 -4.84 -9.71 4.89
N LEU A 360 -5.31 -10.43 5.91
CA LEU A 360 -4.56 -11.49 6.59
C LEU A 360 -4.53 -12.75 5.72
N ASP A 361 -3.86 -12.66 4.58
CA ASP A 361 -3.74 -13.74 3.61
C ASP A 361 -2.27 -14.17 3.40
N ARG A 362 -2.04 -15.04 2.41
CA ARG A 362 -0.71 -15.58 2.10
C ARG A 362 0.28 -14.52 1.61
N ASP A 363 -0.20 -13.39 1.10
CA ASP A 363 0.60 -12.33 0.49
C ASP A 363 0.96 -11.21 1.49
N MET A 364 0.48 -11.37 2.74
CA MET A 364 0.61 -10.41 3.83
C MET A 364 2.06 -10.00 4.11
N GLU A 365 3.02 -10.92 4.11
CA GLU A 365 4.43 -10.59 4.44
C GLU A 365 5.06 -9.66 3.39
N SER A 366 4.87 -9.96 2.11
CA SER A 366 5.31 -9.11 1.00
C SER A 366 4.62 -7.74 1.07
N GLN A 367 3.34 -7.70 1.40
CA GLN A 367 2.60 -6.44 1.57
C GLN A 367 3.08 -5.63 2.78
N MET A 368 3.42 -6.26 3.91
CA MET A 368 4.04 -5.59 5.06
C MET A 368 5.37 -4.96 4.69
N LEU A 369 6.22 -5.69 3.96
CA LEU A 369 7.48 -5.18 3.48
C LEU A 369 7.27 -3.98 2.55
N LEU A 370 6.27 -4.05 1.66
CA LEU A 370 5.96 -3.00 0.70
C LEU A 370 5.52 -1.73 1.42
N SER A 371 4.57 -1.85 2.33
CA SER A 371 4.10 -0.72 3.15
C SER A 371 5.24 -0.14 3.99
N ALA A 372 6.07 -1.02 4.59
CA ALA A 372 7.25 -0.60 5.33
C ALA A 372 8.25 0.14 4.44
N TYR A 373 8.47 -0.25 3.18
CA TYR A 373 9.32 0.46 2.21
C TYR A 373 8.71 1.79 1.76
N LEU A 374 7.42 1.82 1.47
CA LEU A 374 6.72 3.02 1.01
C LEU A 374 6.53 4.06 2.12
N GLY A 375 6.67 3.67 3.39
CA GLY A 375 6.41 4.54 4.54
C GLY A 375 4.94 4.64 4.89
N GLN A 376 4.16 3.64 4.47
CA GLN A 376 2.74 3.52 4.76
C GLN A 376 2.53 2.85 6.13
N PRO A 377 1.42 3.15 6.82
CA PRO A 377 0.96 2.34 7.93
C PRO A 377 0.73 0.88 7.51
N ILE A 378 1.09 -0.05 8.38
CA ILE A 378 0.87 -1.49 8.15
C ILE A 378 -0.42 -1.89 8.84
N VAL A 379 -1.49 -2.13 8.06
CA VAL A 379 -2.82 -2.48 8.60
C VAL A 379 -3.33 -3.79 8.01
N PRO A 380 -2.87 -4.95 8.53
CA PRO A 380 -3.42 -6.24 8.17
C PRO A 380 -4.82 -6.39 8.78
N MET A 381 -5.77 -6.83 7.97
CA MET A 381 -7.18 -6.92 8.28
C MET A 381 -7.68 -8.34 8.09
N GLY A 382 -8.44 -8.84 9.06
CA GLY A 382 -9.18 -10.09 8.93
C GLY A 382 -10.63 -9.96 9.39
N HIS A 383 -11.34 -11.06 9.30
CA HIS A 383 -12.67 -11.28 9.84
C HIS A 383 -12.61 -12.43 10.84
N HIS A 384 -13.71 -12.72 11.51
CA HIS A 384 -13.69 -13.70 12.59
C HIS A 384 -13.25 -15.12 12.16
N TRP A 385 -13.51 -15.54 10.92
CA TRP A 385 -13.11 -16.87 10.42
C TRP A 385 -11.60 -17.03 10.25
N ASP A 386 -10.87 -15.94 10.05
CA ASP A 386 -9.40 -15.96 9.97
C ASP A 386 -8.75 -16.34 11.31
N PHE A 387 -9.54 -16.40 12.39
CA PHE A 387 -9.12 -16.75 13.75
C PHE A 387 -9.62 -18.12 14.21
N GLN A 388 -10.08 -18.98 13.30
CA GLN A 388 -10.52 -20.35 13.64
C GLN A 388 -9.44 -21.15 14.39
N ASP A 389 -8.17 -20.92 14.04
CA ASP A 389 -6.99 -21.54 14.65
C ASP A 389 -6.35 -20.66 15.74
N GLY A 390 -7.09 -19.67 16.24
CA GLY A 390 -6.64 -18.69 17.23
C GLY A 390 -5.95 -17.46 16.63
N VAL A 391 -5.18 -16.74 17.46
CA VAL A 391 -4.57 -15.45 17.09
C VAL A 391 -3.11 -15.56 16.63
N THR A 392 -2.63 -16.78 16.37
CA THR A 392 -1.25 -17.08 15.98
C THR A 392 -0.81 -16.29 14.74
N ALA A 393 -1.71 -16.07 13.77
CA ALA A 393 -1.44 -15.25 12.59
C ALA A 393 -1.03 -13.81 12.95
N LEU A 394 -1.67 -13.20 13.96
CA LEU A 394 -1.30 -11.84 14.42
C LEU A 394 0.05 -11.83 15.14
N VAL A 395 0.36 -12.87 15.91
CA VAL A 395 1.64 -12.99 16.60
C VAL A 395 2.78 -13.08 15.58
N ASN A 396 2.65 -13.97 14.59
CA ASN A 396 3.63 -14.13 13.53
C ASN A 396 3.80 -12.83 12.72
N ALA A 397 2.68 -12.18 12.38
CA ALA A 397 2.68 -10.88 11.72
C ALA A 397 3.41 -9.80 12.55
N ALA A 398 3.18 -9.73 13.85
CA ALA A 398 3.84 -8.79 14.74
C ALA A 398 5.36 -9.03 14.75
N ASP A 399 5.80 -10.27 14.85
CA ASP A 399 7.22 -10.60 14.80
C ASP A 399 7.86 -10.25 13.44
N SER A 400 7.14 -10.47 12.33
CA SER A 400 7.58 -10.04 11.00
C SER A 400 7.72 -8.51 10.92
N ILE A 401 6.77 -7.74 11.44
CA ILE A 401 6.87 -6.27 11.53
C ILE A 401 8.06 -5.83 12.39
N ARG A 402 8.34 -6.54 13.49
CA ARG A 402 9.51 -6.27 14.36
C ARG A 402 10.81 -6.34 13.60
N LYS A 403 10.95 -7.39 12.78
CA LYS A 403 12.13 -7.60 11.94
C LYS A 403 12.31 -6.51 10.90
N LEU A 404 11.25 -5.76 10.53
CA LEU A 404 11.35 -4.61 9.62
C LEU A 404 11.88 -3.34 10.31
N GLY A 405 12.12 -3.37 11.62
CA GLY A 405 12.55 -2.21 12.42
C GLY A 405 11.38 -1.42 13.01
N GLY A 406 10.16 -1.95 12.96
CA GLY A 406 8.98 -1.35 13.58
C GLY A 406 8.48 -2.17 14.77
N LEU A 407 8.19 -1.53 15.91
CA LEU A 407 7.09 -1.90 16.81
C LEU A 407 7.04 -0.97 18.02
N GLY A 408 6.19 0.04 17.93
CA GLY A 408 5.53 0.64 19.08
C GLY A 408 4.02 0.39 18.95
N ARG A 409 3.33 0.10 20.05
CA ARG A 409 1.86 -0.06 20.06
C ARG A 409 1.23 1.18 19.43
N THR A 410 0.59 1.03 18.27
CA THR A 410 -0.01 2.14 17.53
C THR A 410 -1.46 1.81 17.22
N CYS A 411 -2.37 2.70 17.61
CA CYS A 411 -3.76 2.64 17.20
C CYS A 411 -3.97 3.47 15.92
N LEU A 412 -5.10 3.25 15.24
CA LEU A 412 -5.50 4.07 14.08
C LEU A 412 -6.06 5.46 14.45
N ARG A 413 -6.04 5.83 15.74
CA ARG A 413 -6.37 7.18 16.23
C ARG A 413 -5.15 8.08 16.21
#